data_AF-A0A8J8TH00-F1
#
_entry.id   AF-A0A8J8TH00-F1
#
_cell.length_a   1.000
_cell.length_b   1.000
_cell.length_c   1.000
_cell.angle_alpha   90.00
_cell.angle_beta   90.00
_cell.angle_gamma   90.00
#
_symmetry.space_group_name_H-M   'P 1'
#
loop_
_entity.id
_entity.type
_entity.pdbx_description
1 polymer ?
#
loop_
_entity_poly.entity_id
_entity_poly.type
_entity_poly.pdbx_seq_one_letter_code
_entity_poly.pdbx_strand_id
1 'polypeptide(L)'
;MSELPILPTTVIGSYPRPKWLKEAIRLNKAGKISTEDLNEAFNDAVITVLNDHKKAGIDVPTDGEVRRDEMVEFFAERIKGFRFYGPVRVWGTAYYRKPSVVGKLEYNMPMLVDEFNFANHQ
;
A
#
# COMPACT_ATOMS: atom_id res chain seq x y z
N MET A 1 -5.63 -14.99 -19.66
CA MET A 1 -5.62 -13.52 -19.73
C MET A 1 -6.25 -13.14 -21.05
N SER A 2 -7.24 -12.24 -21.05
CA SER A 2 -7.78 -11.68 -22.29
C SER A 2 -6.67 -10.96 -23.05
N GLU A 3 -6.74 -10.97 -24.37
CA GLU A 3 -5.84 -10.19 -25.22
C GLU A 3 -6.06 -8.70 -24.95
N LEU A 4 -4.97 -7.95 -24.74
CA LEU A 4 -5.03 -6.51 -24.48
C LEU A 4 -5.35 -5.74 -25.77
N PRO A 5 -6.04 -4.59 -25.70
CA PRO A 5 -6.28 -3.75 -26.87
C PRO A 5 -4.96 -3.14 -27.39
N ILE A 6 -4.99 -2.57 -28.60
CA ILE A 6 -3.82 -1.90 -29.23
C ILE A 6 -3.27 -0.78 -28.35
N LEU A 7 -4.13 -0.07 -27.63
CA LEU A 7 -3.78 1.00 -26.69
C LEU A 7 -4.26 0.59 -25.28
N PRO A 8 -3.52 -0.28 -24.57
CA PRO A 8 -3.92 -0.72 -23.23
C PRO A 8 -3.81 0.42 -22.22
N THR A 9 -4.73 0.42 -21.28
CA THR A 9 -4.86 1.42 -20.22
C THR A 9 -4.50 0.84 -18.87
N THR A 10 -3.83 1.65 -18.05
CA THR A 10 -3.45 1.30 -16.69
C THR A 10 -3.29 2.56 -15.86
N VAL A 11 -3.02 2.37 -14.57
CA VAL A 11 -2.68 3.43 -13.62
C VAL A 11 -1.31 3.11 -13.00
N ILE A 12 -0.66 4.11 -12.41
CA ILE A 12 0.72 3.95 -11.91
C ILE A 12 0.79 3.12 -10.61
N GLY A 13 -0.25 3.16 -9.79
CA GLY A 13 -0.24 2.49 -8.50
C GLY A 13 -1.26 3.09 -7.55
N SER A 14 -0.82 4.02 -6.70
CA SER A 14 -1.57 4.50 -5.53
C SER A 14 -2.92 5.11 -5.88
N TYR A 15 -3.94 4.77 -5.09
CA TYR A 15 -5.29 5.31 -5.15
C TYR A 15 -5.64 6.07 -3.86
N PRO A 16 -6.47 7.12 -3.91
CA PRO A 16 -6.85 7.85 -2.70
C PRO A 16 -7.54 6.93 -1.68
N ARG A 17 -6.95 6.81 -0.49
CA ARG A 17 -7.57 6.05 0.60
C ARG A 17 -8.93 6.66 0.97
N PRO A 18 -10.00 5.85 1.01
CA PRO A 18 -11.29 6.30 1.50
C PRO A 18 -11.22 6.85 2.93
N LYS A 19 -12.11 7.80 3.26
CA LYS A 19 -12.15 8.42 4.60
C LYS A 19 -12.34 7.37 5.71
N TRP A 20 -13.18 6.37 5.47
CA TRP A 20 -13.45 5.30 6.43
C TRP A 20 -12.19 4.43 6.69
N LEU A 21 -11.34 4.20 5.68
CA LEU A 21 -10.10 3.44 5.87
C LEU A 21 -9.10 4.23 6.73
N LYS A 22 -8.99 5.54 6.47
CA LYS A 22 -8.15 6.43 7.31
C LYS A 22 -8.60 6.41 8.77
N GLU A 23 -9.91 6.36 9.01
CA GLU A 23 -10.47 6.27 10.35
C GLU A 23 -10.19 4.90 11.00
N ALA A 24 -10.35 3.79 10.26
CA ALA A 24 -10.01 2.46 10.76
C ALA A 24 -8.54 2.37 11.18
N ILE A 25 -7.60 2.88 10.37
CA ILE A 25 -6.17 2.95 10.71
C ILE A 25 -5.96 3.75 12.01
N ARG A 26 -6.65 4.88 12.17
CA ARG A 26 -6.55 5.73 13.37
C ARG A 26 -7.10 5.00 14.61
N LEU A 27 -8.22 4.32 14.49
CA LEU A 27 -8.84 3.56 15.59
C LEU A 27 -7.99 2.36 16.00
N ASN A 28 -7.41 1.64 15.04
CA ASN A 28 -6.51 0.52 15.33
C ASN A 28 -5.24 1.00 16.05
N LYS A 29 -4.61 2.09 15.58
CA LYS A 29 -3.46 2.73 16.26
C LYS A 29 -3.81 3.18 17.70
N ALA A 30 -5.08 3.47 17.97
CA ALA A 30 -5.58 3.83 19.30
C ALA A 30 -6.05 2.60 20.14
N GLY A 31 -5.89 1.37 19.63
CA GLY A 31 -6.32 0.14 20.30
C GLY A 31 -7.83 -0.04 20.38
N LYS A 32 -8.61 0.65 19.54
CA LYS A 32 -10.09 0.66 19.59
C LYS A 32 -10.76 -0.36 18.68
N ILE A 33 -10.04 -0.89 17.70
CA ILE A 33 -10.47 -2.00 16.84
C ILE A 33 -9.34 -3.01 16.75
N SER A 34 -9.68 -4.26 16.43
CA SER A 34 -8.68 -5.33 16.30
C SER A 34 -7.83 -5.16 15.04
N THR A 35 -6.75 -5.95 14.94
CA THR A 35 -5.93 -6.00 13.72
C THR A 35 -6.70 -6.70 12.60
N GLU A 36 -7.55 -7.66 12.97
CA GLU A 36 -8.44 -8.39 12.08
C GLU A 36 -9.45 -7.44 11.43
N ASP A 37 -10.09 -6.56 12.21
CA ASP A 37 -11.02 -5.54 11.68
C ASP A 37 -10.32 -4.57 10.72
N LEU A 38 -9.07 -4.18 11.04
CA LEU A 38 -8.28 -3.32 10.16
C LEU A 38 -7.91 -4.05 8.84
N ASN A 39 -7.57 -5.32 8.92
CA ASN A 39 -7.25 -6.13 7.75
C ASN A 39 -8.47 -6.31 6.83
N GLU A 40 -9.65 -6.50 7.40
CA GLU A 40 -10.92 -6.51 6.66
C GLU A 40 -11.16 -5.15 5.97
N ALA A 41 -11.00 -4.03 6.69
CA ALA A 41 -11.12 -2.70 6.09
C ALA A 41 -10.13 -2.48 4.93
N PHE A 42 -8.91 -2.99 5.03
CA PHE A 42 -7.96 -2.94 3.92
C PHE A 42 -8.41 -3.81 2.72
N ASN A 43 -8.94 -5.00 2.97
CA ASN A 43 -9.50 -5.88 1.93
C ASN A 43 -10.63 -5.17 1.17
N ASP A 44 -11.58 -4.57 1.89
CA ASP A 44 -12.70 -3.82 1.33
C ASP A 44 -12.24 -2.63 0.47
N ALA A 45 -11.16 -1.98 0.90
CA ALA A 45 -10.60 -0.83 0.18
C ALA A 45 -10.02 -1.27 -1.16
N VAL A 46 -9.26 -2.37 -1.16
CA VAL A 46 -8.72 -2.96 -2.40
C VAL A 46 -9.86 -3.36 -3.34
N ILE A 47 -10.90 -4.03 -2.84
CA ILE A 47 -12.07 -4.41 -3.65
C ILE A 47 -12.76 -3.19 -4.25
N THR A 48 -12.88 -2.09 -3.49
CA THR A 48 -13.46 -0.84 -3.97
C THR A 48 -12.64 -0.25 -5.12
N VAL A 49 -11.30 -0.19 -4.97
CA VAL A 49 -10.39 0.30 -6.01
C VAL A 49 -10.47 -0.54 -7.29
N LEU A 50 -10.43 -1.88 -7.16
CA LEU A 50 -10.53 -2.78 -8.30
C LEU A 50 -11.87 -2.62 -9.04
N ASN A 51 -12.97 -2.44 -8.30
CA ASN A 51 -14.27 -2.18 -8.89
C ASN A 51 -14.35 -0.81 -9.60
N ASP A 52 -13.72 0.22 -9.06
CA ASP A 52 -13.63 1.54 -9.71
C ASP A 52 -12.84 1.44 -11.02
N HIS A 53 -11.68 0.78 -11.00
CA HIS A 53 -10.88 0.53 -12.22
C HIS A 53 -11.66 -0.27 -13.27
N LYS A 54 -12.38 -1.33 -12.85
CA LYS A 54 -13.23 -2.13 -13.74
C LYS A 54 -14.34 -1.31 -14.37
N LYS A 55 -15.03 -0.47 -13.59
CA LYS A 55 -16.08 0.43 -14.10
C LYS A 55 -15.52 1.49 -15.05
N ALA A 56 -14.29 1.96 -14.81
CA ALA A 56 -13.61 2.91 -15.66
C ALA A 56 -13.05 2.28 -16.96
N GLY A 57 -13.06 0.96 -17.08
CA GLY A 57 -12.52 0.26 -18.25
C GLY A 57 -11.00 0.16 -18.28
N ILE A 58 -10.34 0.16 -17.11
CA ILE A 58 -8.89 -0.02 -17.02
C ILE A 58 -8.52 -1.47 -17.34
N ASP A 59 -7.62 -1.67 -18.31
CA ASP A 59 -7.22 -3.00 -18.79
C ASP A 59 -6.32 -3.75 -17.80
N VAL A 60 -5.40 -3.03 -17.16
CA VAL A 60 -4.47 -3.57 -16.16
C VAL A 60 -4.63 -2.79 -14.86
N PRO A 61 -5.47 -3.26 -13.91
CA PRO A 61 -5.74 -2.55 -12.67
C PRO A 61 -4.62 -2.71 -11.65
N THR A 62 -4.64 -1.87 -10.61
CA THR A 62 -3.80 -1.99 -9.41
C THR A 62 -4.68 -2.11 -8.16
N ASP A 63 -4.11 -2.57 -7.06
CA ASP A 63 -4.77 -2.62 -5.74
C ASP A 63 -4.87 -1.23 -5.07
N GLY A 64 -4.39 -0.18 -5.75
CA GLY A 64 -4.35 1.18 -5.25
C GLY A 64 -3.34 1.42 -4.14
N GLU A 65 -2.51 0.43 -3.79
CA GLU A 65 -1.52 0.51 -2.71
C GLU A 65 -2.11 0.96 -1.37
N VAL A 66 -3.42 0.76 -1.16
CA VAL A 66 -4.18 1.37 -0.06
C VAL A 66 -3.74 0.88 1.31
N ARG A 67 -2.96 -0.21 1.38
CA ARG A 67 -2.31 -0.76 2.58
C ARG A 67 -1.00 -0.05 2.96
N ARG A 68 -0.39 0.71 2.06
CA ARG A 68 0.97 1.26 2.20
C ARG A 68 0.94 2.75 2.50
N ASP A 69 1.60 3.17 3.59
CA ASP A 69 1.67 4.59 4.00
C ASP A 69 2.67 5.38 3.12
N GLU A 70 3.84 4.80 2.82
CA GLU A 70 4.86 5.43 1.98
C GLU A 70 5.72 4.37 1.26
N MET A 71 6.15 4.69 0.04
CA MET A 71 6.76 3.74 -0.90
C MET A 71 8.15 3.21 -0.50
N VAL A 72 8.85 3.85 0.44
CA VAL A 72 10.16 3.42 0.97
C VAL A 72 10.02 2.94 2.41
N GLU A 73 9.29 3.69 3.24
CA GLU A 73 9.09 3.38 4.66
C GLU A 73 8.54 1.98 4.86
N PHE A 74 7.51 1.61 4.08
CA PHE A 74 6.85 0.31 4.17
C PHE A 74 7.83 -0.88 4.07
N PHE A 75 8.76 -0.82 3.11
CA PHE A 75 9.74 -1.90 2.91
C PHE A 75 10.88 -1.81 3.90
N ALA A 76 11.37 -0.60 4.21
CA ALA A 76 12.49 -0.42 5.10
C ALA A 76 12.19 -0.84 6.54
N GLU A 77 10.92 -0.76 6.98
CA GLU A 77 10.50 -1.33 8.27
C GLU A 77 10.53 -2.87 8.30
N ARG A 78 10.52 -3.54 7.15
CA ARG A 78 10.44 -5.00 7.00
C ARG A 78 11.77 -5.65 6.56
N ILE A 79 12.77 -4.83 6.18
CA ILE A 79 14.10 -5.28 5.77
C ILE A 79 15.10 -4.96 6.90
N LYS A 80 15.84 -5.97 7.38
CA LYS A 80 16.92 -5.73 8.36
C LYS A 80 18.04 -4.93 7.72
N GLY A 81 18.76 -4.14 8.52
CA GLY A 81 19.89 -3.33 8.06
C GLY A 81 19.52 -1.88 7.75
N PHE A 82 18.23 -1.52 7.80
CA PHE A 82 17.77 -0.14 7.81
C PHE A 82 17.60 0.42 9.22
N ARG A 83 17.83 1.73 9.37
CA ARG A 83 17.51 2.50 10.58
C ARG A 83 16.87 3.83 10.21
N PHE A 84 15.90 4.27 11.00
CA PHE A 84 15.28 5.59 10.88
C PHE A 84 15.83 6.53 11.96
N TYR A 85 16.19 7.75 11.58
CA TYR A 85 16.75 8.77 12.49
C TYR A 85 15.78 9.94 12.77
N GLY A 86 14.52 9.80 12.38
CA GLY A 86 13.50 10.83 12.54
C GLY A 86 13.06 11.44 11.20
N PRO A 87 12.25 12.52 11.25
CA PRO A 87 11.70 13.16 10.06
C PRO A 87 12.78 13.95 9.30
N VAL A 88 12.79 13.78 7.98
CA VAL A 88 13.64 14.51 7.03
C VAL A 88 12.76 15.41 6.17
N ARG A 89 13.12 16.69 6.08
CA ARG A 89 12.45 17.64 5.20
C ARG A 89 12.84 17.35 3.75
N VAL A 90 11.85 17.11 2.88
CA VAL A 90 12.11 16.78 1.46
C VAL A 90 11.80 17.98 0.56
N TRP A 91 10.60 18.55 0.67
CA TRP A 91 10.24 19.80 0.00
C TRP A 91 9.33 20.64 0.89
N GLY A 92 9.28 21.96 0.69
CA GLY A 92 8.29 22.82 1.35
C GLY A 92 8.22 22.59 2.87
N THR A 93 7.04 22.27 3.40
CA THR A 93 6.84 21.86 4.81
C THR A 93 6.62 20.35 4.96
N ALA A 94 6.93 19.56 3.93
CA ALA A 94 6.73 18.11 3.90
C ALA A 94 7.93 17.38 4.52
N TYR A 95 7.65 16.59 5.56
CA TYR A 95 8.61 15.76 6.28
C TYR A 95 8.25 14.29 6.12
N TYR A 96 9.27 13.46 5.93
CA TYR A 96 9.12 12.02 5.73
C TYR A 96 10.12 11.25 6.59
N ARG A 97 9.80 10.00 6.94
CA ARG A 97 10.75 9.11 7.61
C ARG A 97 11.60 8.43 6.53
N LYS A 98 12.83 8.92 6.33
CA LYS A 98 13.76 8.32 5.38
C LYS A 98 14.72 7.38 6.09
N PRO A 99 14.85 6.11 5.64
CA PRO A 99 15.75 5.15 6.26
C PRO A 99 17.19 5.37 5.80
N SER A 100 18.15 4.89 6.58
CA SER A 100 19.57 4.78 6.21
C SER A 100 20.01 3.32 6.28
N VAL A 101 20.84 2.90 5.33
CA VAL A 101 21.51 1.59 5.38
C VAL A 101 22.62 1.66 6.42
N VAL A 102 22.52 0.89 7.50
CA VAL A 102 23.49 0.86 8.61
C VAL A 102 24.18 -0.49 8.77
N GLY A 103 23.85 -1.45 7.90
CA GLY A 103 24.43 -2.79 7.89
C GLY A 103 23.99 -3.57 6.66
N LYS A 104 24.34 -4.86 6.62
CA LYS A 104 23.93 -5.77 5.55
C LYS A 104 22.41 -5.86 5.50
N LEU A 105 21.85 -5.72 4.30
CA LEU A 105 20.41 -5.85 4.08
C LEU A 105 20.02 -7.33 4.05
N GLU A 106 18.96 -7.69 4.78
CA GLU A 106 18.44 -9.06 4.82
C GLU A 106 16.92 -9.07 4.58
N TYR A 107 16.51 -9.79 3.53
CA TYR A 107 15.12 -10.05 3.19
C TYR A 107 14.68 -11.38 3.80
N ASN A 108 13.75 -11.35 4.76
CA ASN A 108 13.41 -12.53 5.56
C ASN A 108 12.07 -13.16 5.17
N MET A 109 11.12 -12.38 4.66
CA MET A 109 9.76 -12.86 4.40
C MET A 109 9.09 -12.07 3.27
N PRO A 110 8.17 -12.71 2.51
CA PRO A 110 7.32 -12.02 1.54
C PRO A 110 6.62 -10.80 2.13
N MET A 111 6.67 -9.68 1.41
CA MET A 111 6.06 -8.41 1.88
C MET A 111 4.76 -8.07 1.16
N LEU A 112 4.63 -8.42 -0.11
CA LEU A 112 3.50 -8.04 -0.97
C LEU A 112 2.79 -9.24 -1.62
N VAL A 113 3.28 -10.46 -1.40
CA VAL A 113 2.76 -11.65 -2.08
C VAL A 113 1.31 -11.91 -1.69
N ASP A 114 0.97 -11.77 -0.42
CA ASP A 114 -0.41 -11.96 0.06
C ASP A 114 -1.34 -10.85 -0.46
N GLU A 115 -0.86 -9.61 -0.52
CA GLU A 115 -1.61 -8.47 -1.07
C GLU A 115 -1.88 -8.65 -2.58
N PHE A 116 -0.86 -9.05 -3.33
CA PHE A 116 -0.96 -9.38 -4.75
C PHE A 116 -1.93 -10.54 -4.98
N ASN A 117 -1.78 -11.63 -4.22
CA ASN A 117 -2.67 -12.78 -4.32
C ASN A 117 -4.10 -12.40 -3.99
N PHE A 118 -4.34 -11.62 -2.93
CA PHE A 118 -5.68 -11.14 -2.61
C PHE A 118 -6.30 -10.38 -3.78
N ALA A 119 -5.59 -9.41 -4.36
CA ALA A 119 -6.09 -8.60 -5.47
C ALA A 119 -6.32 -9.44 -6.75
N ASN A 120 -5.44 -10.40 -7.04
CA ASN A 120 -5.50 -11.24 -8.24
C ASN A 120 -6.65 -12.26 -8.22
N HIS A 121 -7.26 -12.51 -7.05
CA HIS A 121 -8.41 -13.41 -6.90
C HIS A 121 -9.75 -12.68 -6.72
N GLN A 122 -9.79 -11.35 -6.92
CA GLN A 122 -11.03 -10.57 -6.98
C GLN A 122 -11.59 -10.55 -8.41
#